data_AF-A0A1G5PT02-F1
#
_entry.id   AF-A0A1G5PT02-F1
#
_cell.length_a   1.000
_cell.length_b   1.000
_cell.length_c   1.000
_cell.angle_alpha   90.00
_cell.angle_beta   90.00
_cell.angle_gamma   90.00
#
_symmetry.space_group_name_H-M   'P 1'
#
loop_
_entity.id
_entity.type
_entity.pdbx_description
1 polymer ?
#
loop_
_entity_poly.entity_id
_entity_poly.type
_entity_poly.pdbx_seq_one_letter_code
_entity_poly.pdbx_strand_id
1 'polypeptide(L)' 'MSDHREELMRERLELAEQYRDYIAQNGFNYREYITPSPGSFTERYKRRSAAIDAVLAPELRDPGEEPEG' A
#
# COMPACT_ATOMS: atom_id res chain seq x y z
N MET A 1 -11.40 5.87 -16.31
CA MET A 1 -11.02 4.75 -15.41
C MET A 1 -9.52 4.49 -15.43
N SER A 2 -8.80 4.70 -16.55
CA SER A 2 -7.33 4.62 -16.61
C SER A 2 -6.64 5.67 -15.75
N ASP A 3 -7.07 6.93 -15.85
CA ASP A 3 -6.35 8.07 -15.28
C ASP A 3 -6.30 7.99 -13.75
N HIS A 4 -7.44 7.65 -13.12
CA HIS A 4 -7.50 7.43 -11.67
C HIS A 4 -6.63 6.25 -11.21
N ARG A 5 -6.56 5.18 -12.00
CA ARG A 5 -5.72 4.03 -11.68
C ARG A 5 -4.24 4.38 -11.79
N GLU A 6 -3.84 5.15 -12.80
CA GLU A 6 -2.48 5.65 -12.97
C GLU A 6 -2.06 6.62 -11.85
N GLU A 7 -2.97 7.51 -11.43
CA GLU A 7 -2.77 8.37 -10.26
C GLU A 7 -2.50 7.56 -8.99
N LEU A 8 -3.32 6.55 -8.71
CA LEU A 8 -3.14 5.67 -7.55
C LEU A 8 -1.83 4.86 -7.62
N MET A 9 -1.42 4.43 -8.82
CA MET A 9 -0.13 3.76 -9.00
C MET A 9 1.04 4.71 -8.70
N ARG A 10 0.98 5.97 -9.17
CA ARG A 10 1.99 6.98 -8.88
C ARG A 10 2.06 7.27 -7.38
N GLU A 11 0.91 7.46 -6.75
CA GLU A 11 0.83 7.70 -5.30
C GLU A 11 1.40 6.53 -4.49
N ARG A 12 1.14 5.29 -4.92
CA ARG A 12 1.72 4.10 -4.27
C ARG A 12 3.24 4.08 -4.31
N LEU A 13 3.82 4.49 -5.43
CA LEU A 13 5.28 4.61 -5.58
C LEU A 13 5.83 5.70 -4.66
N GLU A 14 5.20 6.87 -4.65
CA GLU A 14 5.59 7.99 -3.76
C GLU A 14 5.51 7.59 -2.28
N LEU A 15 4.46 6.89 -1.85
CA LEU A 15 4.33 6.38 -0.49
C LEU A 15 5.41 5.37 -0.12
N ALA A 16 5.80 4.50 -1.06
CA ALA A 16 6.88 3.54 -0.85
C ALA A 16 8.24 4.25 -0.68
N GLU A 17 8.50 5.29 -1.48
CA GLU A 17 9.70 6.12 -1.34
C GLU A 17 9.73 6.85 0.00
N GLN A 18 8.62 7.49 0.40
CA GLN A 18 8.50 8.16 1.69
C GLN A 18 8.75 7.19 2.85
N TYR A 19 8.24 5.96 2.77
CA TYR A 19 8.46 4.97 3.82
C TYR A 19 9.91 4.48 3.87
N ARG A 20 10.54 4.25 2.71
CA ARG A 20 11.96 3.91 2.62
C ARG A 20 12.82 5.02 3.24
N ASP A 21 12.53 6.28 2.91
CA ASP A 21 13.27 7.43 3.41
C ASP A 21 13.06 7.62 4.92
N TYR A 22 11.83 7.40 5.42
CA TYR A 22 11.54 7.36 6.85
C TYR A 22 12.35 6.28 7.57
N ILE A 23 12.42 5.06 7.03
CA ILE A 23 13.24 3.97 7.59
C ILE A 23 14.73 4.32 7.55
N ALA A 24 15.23 4.92 6.46
CA ALA A 24 16.63 5.30 6.35
C ALA A 24 17.03 6.34 7.40
N GLN A 25 16.12 7.26 7.75
CA GLN A 25 16.36 8.31 8.74
C GLN A 25 16.17 7.83 10.19
N ASN A 26 15.17 6.98 10.45
CA ASN A 26 14.74 6.65 11.82
C ASN A 26 15.10 5.21 12.23
N GLY A 27 15.62 4.41 11.31
CA GLY A 27 15.75 2.98 11.45
C GLY A 27 14.40 2.26 11.29
N PHE A 28 14.47 0.96 11.01
CA PHE A 28 13.29 0.12 10.97
C PHE A 28 12.88 -0.28 12.40
N ASN A 29 11.63 0.04 12.79
CA ASN A 29 11.06 -0.35 14.07
C ASN A 29 9.99 -1.42 13.86
N TYR A 30 10.31 -2.67 14.23
CA TYR A 30 9.39 -3.80 14.07
C TYR A 30 8.11 -3.64 14.89
N ARG A 31 8.19 -3.11 16.11
CA ARG A 31 7.02 -2.90 16.99
C ARG A 31 6.05 -1.90 16.38
N GLU A 32 6.59 -0.78 15.90
CA GLU A 32 5.81 0.26 15.22
C GLU A 32 5.26 -0.24 13.87
N TYR A 33 5.96 -1.16 13.20
CA TYR A 33 5.43 -1.82 12.01
C TYR A 33 4.22 -2.70 12.35
N ILE A 34 4.31 -3.61 13.32
CA ILE A 34 3.21 -4.55 13.63
C ILE A 34 2.01 -3.85 14.29
N THR A 35 2.26 -2.84 15.12
CA THR A 35 1.24 -2.14 15.90
C THR A 35 1.58 -0.66 15.91
N PRO A 36 1.26 0.05 14.80
CA PRO A 36 1.64 1.44 14.67
C PRO A 36 0.87 2.30 15.67
N SER A 37 1.57 3.26 16.25
CA SER A 37 1.00 4.20 17.21
C SER A 37 0.00 5.11 16.49
N PRO A 38 -1.15 5.48 17.10
CA PRO A 38 -2.11 6.37 16.48
C PRO A 38 -1.46 7.69 16.03
N GLY A 39 -1.64 8.07 14.77
CA GLY A 39 -1.06 9.28 14.21
C GLY A 39 0.45 9.20 13.95
N SER A 40 1.06 8.02 14.02
CA SER A 40 2.44 7.85 13.58
C SER A 40 2.57 7.92 12.06
N PHE A 41 3.82 8.04 11.58
CA PHE A 41 4.10 7.91 10.16
C PHE A 41 3.64 6.54 9.63
N THR A 42 4.00 5.46 10.33
CA THR A 42 3.71 4.08 9.93
C THR A 42 2.20 3.79 9.89
N GLU A 43 1.41 4.35 10.82
CA GLU A 43 -0.06 4.24 10.80
C GLU A 43 -0.64 4.87 9.53
N ARG A 44 -0.25 6.12 9.24
CA ARG A 44 -0.72 6.83 8.05
C ARG A 44 -0.31 6.13 6.75
N TYR A 45 0.96 5.70 6.66
CA TYR A 45 1.48 4.97 5.51
C TYR A 45 0.69 3.68 5.27
N LYS A 46 0.52 2.84 6.29
CA LYS A 46 -0.22 1.58 6.17
C LYS A 46 -1.67 1.80 5.78
N ARG A 47 -2.33 2.78 6.40
CA ARG A 47 -3.72 3.13 6.10
C ARG A 47 -3.88 3.57 4.64
N ARG A 48 -2.99 4.43 4.14
CA ARG A 48 -3.09 4.90 2.75
C ARG A 48 -2.72 3.81 1.75
N SER A 49 -1.68 3.02 2.01
CA SER A 49 -1.33 1.86 1.19
C SER A 49 -2.50 0.89 1.07
N ALA A 50 -3.15 0.54 2.19
CA ALA A 50 -4.30 -0.36 2.17
C ALA A 50 -5.49 0.20 1.38
N ALA A 51 -5.74 1.52 1.48
CA ALA A 51 -6.80 2.17 0.70
C ALA A 51 -6.52 2.15 -0.81
N ILE A 52 -5.25 2.32 -1.21
CA ILE A 52 -4.85 2.21 -2.62
C ILE A 52 -4.94 0.76 -3.09
N ASP A 53 -4.42 -0.19 -2.30
CA ASP A 53 -4.44 -1.61 -2.64
C ASP A 53 -5.88 -2.12 -2.76
N ALA A 54 -6.85 -1.61 -1.97
CA ALA A 54 -8.26 -1.96 -2.12
C ALA A 54 -8.88 -1.59 -3.48
N VAL A 55 -8.29 -0.61 -4.19
CA VAL A 55 -8.73 -0.19 -5.53
C VAL A 55 -7.91 -0.86 -6.63
N LEU A 56 -6.61 -1.06 -6.39
CA LEU A 56 -5.68 -1.59 -7.39
C LEU A 56 -5.56 -3.11 -7.39
N ALA A 57 -5.92 -3.78 -6.28
CA ALA A 57 -5.81 -5.22 -6.16
C ALA A 57 -6.65 -5.88 -7.25
N PRO A 58 -6.08 -6.81 -8.01
CA PRO A 58 -6.87 -7.65 -8.89
C PRO A 58 -7.86 -8.45 -8.02
N GLU A 59 -9.05 -8.70 -8.56
CA GLU A 59 -9.98 -9.64 -7.93
C GLU A 59 -9.25 -10.97 -7.73
N LEU A 60 -9.35 -11.49 -6.50
CA LEU A 60 -8.87 -12.83 -6.18
C LEU A 60 -9.76 -13.82 -6.93
N ARG A 61 -9.32 -14.26 -8.10
CA ARG A 61 -9.91 -15.40 -8.79
C ARG A 61 -9.47 -16.69 -8.11
N ASP A 62 -10.41 -17.59 -7.88
CA ASP A 62 -10.10 -18.93 -7.43
C ASP A 62 -9.26 -19.60 -8.53
N PRO A 63 -8.08 -20.20 -8.23
CA PRO A 63 -7.21 -20.80 -9.25
C PRO A 63 -7.84 -21.94 -10.09
N GLY A 64 -9.12 -22.28 -9.87
CA GLY A 64 -9.90 -23.24 -10.66
C GLY A 64 -10.98 -22.65 -11.58
N GLU A 65 -11.20 -21.33 -11.60
CA GLU A 65 -12.12 -20.69 -12.56
C GLU A 65 -11.43 -20.55 -13.93
N GLU A 66 -11.71 -21.48 -14.85
CA GLU A 66 -11.39 -21.25 -16.26
C GLU A 66 -12.26 -20.09 -16.80
N PRO A 67 -11.70 -19.19 -17.62
CA PRO A 67 -12.49 -18.12 -18.22
C PRO A 67 -13.53 -18.75 -19.15
N GLU A 68 -14.83 -18.58 -18.84
CA GLU A 68 -15.89 -18.91 -19.80
C GLU A 68 -15.66 -18.09 -21.08
N GLY A 69 -15.53 -18.81 -22.19
CA GLY A 69 -15.25 -18.28 -23.53
C GLY A 69 -16.46 -17.69 -24.23
#